data_AF-A0ABD6QCE8-F1
#
_entry.id   AF-A0ABD6QCE8-F1
#
_cell.length_a   1.000
_cell.length_b   1.000
_cell.length_c   1.000
_cell.angle_alpha   90.00
_cell.angle_beta   90.00
_cell.angle_gamma   90.00
#
_symmetry.space_group_name_H-M   'P 1'
#
loop_
_entity.id
_entity.type
_entity.pdbx_description
1 polymer ?
#
loop_
_entity_poly.entity_id
_entity_poly.type
_entity_poly.pdbx_seq_one_letter_code
_entity_poly.pdbx_strand_id
1 'polypeptide(L)'
;MLPEAVEICRDDAHLLEPLRETLSYTHCVSVAVGSTRRPVCPAFALLFPSTESADIVLMFLDHNKPPDRAPARHGLLSVLWETDASGRVMELPDDEIVAKTMDTVYATCPKLRGHVEFTHVTR
;
A
#
# COMPACT_ATOMS: atom_id res chain seq x y z
N MET A 1 -7.02 16.60 -6.60
CA MET A 1 -8.32 16.70 -5.89
C MET A 1 -9.32 17.41 -6.79
N LEU A 2 -10.59 16.99 -6.86
CA LEU A 2 -11.65 17.63 -7.68
C LEU A 2 -11.78 19.17 -7.58
N PRO A 3 -11.47 19.83 -6.45
CA PRO A 3 -11.32 21.28 -6.40
C PRO A 3 -10.41 21.86 -7.50
N GLU A 4 -9.28 21.21 -7.78
CA GLU A 4 -8.35 21.62 -8.84
C GLU A 4 -8.96 21.39 -10.23
N ALA A 5 -9.79 20.36 -10.41
CA ALA A 5 -10.43 20.07 -11.69
C ALA A 5 -11.45 21.15 -12.09
N VAL A 6 -12.18 21.73 -11.12
CA VAL A 6 -13.07 22.87 -11.36
C VAL A 6 -12.27 24.11 -11.77
N GLU A 7 -11.11 24.33 -11.15
CA GLU A 7 -10.22 25.46 -11.48
C GLU A 7 -9.55 25.33 -12.85
N ILE A 8 -9.20 24.09 -13.25
CA ILE A 8 -8.58 23.76 -14.53
C ILE A 8 -9.60 23.80 -15.67
N CYS A 9 -10.78 23.20 -15.49
CA CYS A 9 -11.81 23.05 -16.53
C CYS A 9 -12.95 24.07 -16.37
N ARG A 10 -12.61 25.37 -16.47
CA ARG A 10 -13.55 26.46 -16.17
C ARG A 10 -14.83 26.45 -17.01
N ASP A 11 -14.75 26.05 -18.28
CA ASP A 11 -15.92 26.01 -19.17
C ASP A 11 -16.96 24.97 -18.70
N ASP A 12 -16.49 23.91 -18.03
CA ASP A 12 -17.31 22.82 -17.49
C ASP A 12 -17.57 22.98 -15.98
N ALA A 13 -17.24 24.12 -15.37
CA ALA A 13 -17.37 24.33 -13.92
C ALA A 13 -18.78 24.00 -13.42
N HIS A 14 -19.82 24.38 -14.16
CA HIS A 14 -21.22 24.10 -13.83
C HIS A 14 -21.56 22.60 -13.74
N LEU A 15 -20.81 21.73 -14.41
CA LEU A 15 -20.95 20.27 -14.33
C LEU A 15 -20.09 19.66 -13.21
N LEU A 16 -18.95 20.28 -12.91
CA LEU A 16 -17.96 19.75 -11.97
C LEU A 16 -18.18 20.19 -10.52
N GLU A 17 -18.77 21.37 -10.30
CA GLU A 17 -19.06 21.91 -8.96
C GLU A 17 -19.91 20.97 -8.10
N PRO A 18 -21.00 20.36 -8.61
CA PRO A 18 -21.79 19.40 -7.83
C PRO A 18 -21.01 18.11 -7.51
N LEU A 19 -20.07 17.73 -8.38
CA LEU A 19 -19.25 16.53 -8.20
C LEU A 19 -18.15 16.74 -7.16
N ARG A 20 -17.67 17.98 -7.00
CA ARG A 20 -16.68 18.36 -5.99
C ARG A 20 -17.13 18.00 -4.58
N GLU A 21 -18.42 18.23 -4.27
CA GLU A 21 -18.98 18.03 -2.93
C GLU A 21 -19.49 16.58 -2.73
N THR A 22 -19.59 15.78 -3.78
CA THR A 22 -20.22 14.45 -3.74
C THR A 22 -19.27 13.28 -3.98
N LEU A 23 -18.11 13.52 -4.62
CA LEU A 23 -17.13 12.47 -4.87
C LEU A 23 -16.09 12.42 -3.74
N SER A 24 -16.11 11.30 -3.03
CA SER A 24 -15.08 10.94 -2.05
C SER A 24 -13.88 10.31 -2.74
N TYR A 25 -12.67 10.72 -2.36
CA TYR A 25 -11.45 10.05 -2.80
C TYR A 25 -11.05 8.97 -1.80
N THR A 26 -10.59 7.83 -2.32
CA THR A 26 -9.95 6.81 -1.51
C THR A 26 -8.51 7.22 -1.20
N HIS A 27 -8.14 7.22 0.07
CA HIS A 27 -6.73 7.32 0.46
C HIS A 27 -6.05 5.98 0.21
N CYS A 28 -4.77 6.02 -0.17
CA CYS A 28 -3.99 4.82 -0.41
C CYS A 28 -2.59 5.01 0.17
N VAL A 29 -2.34 4.38 1.32
CA VAL A 29 -1.00 4.24 1.86
C VAL A 29 -0.44 2.90 1.39
N SER A 30 0.78 2.92 0.87
CA SER A 30 1.50 1.71 0.50
C SER A 30 2.89 1.68 1.09
N VAL A 31 3.35 0.49 1.45
CA VAL A 31 4.69 0.28 2.01
C VAL A 31 5.42 -0.75 1.15
N ALA A 32 6.48 -0.31 0.50
CA ALA A 32 7.42 -1.21 -0.15
C ALA A 32 8.34 -1.82 0.91
N VAL A 33 8.54 -3.14 0.88
CA VAL A 33 9.39 -3.89 1.81
C VAL A 33 10.40 -4.71 1.01
N GLY A 34 11.68 -4.40 1.17
CA GLY A 34 12.78 -5.15 0.57
C GLY A 34 13.46 -6.06 1.58
N SER A 35 13.82 -7.27 1.14
CA SER A 35 14.46 -8.27 1.99
C SER A 35 15.55 -9.04 1.26
N THR A 36 16.61 -9.40 1.99
CA THR A 36 17.63 -10.36 1.54
C THR A 36 17.10 -11.77 1.29
N ARG A 37 15.86 -12.04 1.73
CA ARG A 37 15.25 -13.36 1.64
C ARG A 37 13.89 -13.28 0.96
N ARG A 38 13.70 -14.14 -0.05
CA ARG A 38 12.39 -14.36 -0.67
C ARG A 38 11.45 -15.15 0.26
N PRO A 39 10.20 -14.70 0.48
CA PRO A 39 9.15 -15.53 1.05
C PRO A 39 8.96 -16.83 0.26
N VAL A 40 8.66 -17.93 0.96
CA VAL A 40 8.31 -19.20 0.30
C VAL A 40 6.81 -19.20 -0.01
N CYS A 41 6.41 -18.43 -1.01
CA CYS A 41 5.04 -18.34 -1.48
C CYS A 41 5.04 -18.18 -3.01
N PRO A 42 4.36 -19.05 -3.79
CA PRO A 42 4.31 -18.94 -5.25
C PRO A 42 3.26 -17.92 -5.75
N ALA A 43 2.37 -17.43 -4.88
CA ALA A 43 1.31 -16.49 -5.26
C ALA A 43 1.88 -15.14 -5.69
N PHE A 44 1.23 -14.41 -6.59
CA PHE A 44 1.65 -13.04 -6.94
C PHE A 44 1.09 -11.98 -5.97
N ALA A 45 0.01 -12.32 -5.26
CA ALA A 45 -0.71 -11.46 -4.34
C ALA A 45 -1.35 -12.28 -3.21
N LEU A 46 -1.44 -11.67 -2.04
CA LEU A 46 -2.23 -12.14 -0.90
C LEU A 46 -3.25 -11.04 -0.56
N LEU A 47 -4.54 -11.38 -0.61
CA LEU A 47 -5.63 -10.48 -0.22
C LEU A 47 -6.05 -10.82 1.20
N PHE A 48 -6.29 -9.79 1.99
CA PHE A 48 -6.66 -9.93 3.40
C PHE A 48 -8.10 -9.45 3.57
N PRO A 49 -9.04 -10.37 3.89
CA PRO A 49 -10.37 -9.98 4.31
C PRO A 49 -10.31 -9.09 5.55
N SER A 50 -11.28 -8.19 5.72
CA SER A 50 -11.34 -7.28 6.87
C SER A 50 -11.43 -8.00 8.22
N THR A 51 -11.89 -9.26 8.23
CA THR A 51 -11.91 -10.13 9.42
C THR A 51 -10.54 -10.67 9.81
N GLU A 52 -9.58 -10.67 8.90
CA GLU A 52 -8.19 -11.11 9.13
C GLU A 52 -7.26 -9.92 9.34
N SER A 53 -7.46 -8.82 8.61
CA SER A 53 -6.77 -7.55 8.82
C SER A 53 -7.69 -6.37 8.51
N ALA A 54 -7.89 -5.51 9.50
CA ALA A 54 -8.63 -4.26 9.33
C ALA A 54 -7.77 -3.13 8.73
N ASP A 55 -6.45 -3.32 8.68
CA ASP A 55 -5.49 -2.27 8.29
C ASP A 55 -4.86 -2.53 6.91
N ILE A 56 -4.57 -3.78 6.57
CA ILE A 56 -3.94 -4.16 5.31
C ILE A 56 -4.96 -4.91 4.45
N VAL A 57 -5.14 -4.49 3.20
CA VAL A 57 -6.08 -5.13 2.25
C VAL A 57 -5.38 -6.09 1.29
N LEU A 58 -4.11 -5.82 0.97
CA LEU A 58 -3.39 -6.52 -0.09
C LEU A 58 -1.89 -6.47 0.13
N MET A 59 -1.21 -7.58 -0.13
CA MET A 59 0.24 -7.64 -0.26
C MET A 59 0.63 -8.28 -1.59
N PHE A 60 1.30 -7.53 -2.45
CA PHE A 60 1.94 -8.08 -3.63
C PHE A 60 3.27 -8.72 -3.26
N LEU A 61 3.54 -9.88 -3.86
CA LEU A 61 4.84 -10.54 -3.85
C LEU A 61 5.55 -10.14 -5.15
N ASP A 62 6.08 -8.91 -5.21
CA ASP A 62 6.57 -8.31 -6.46
C ASP A 62 7.70 -9.10 -7.12
N HIS A 63 8.51 -9.77 -6.32
CA HIS A 63 9.57 -10.68 -6.76
C HIS A 63 9.03 -11.94 -7.49
N ASN A 64 7.73 -12.22 -7.44
CA ASN A 64 7.05 -13.27 -8.21
C ASN A 64 6.49 -12.76 -9.55
N LYS A 65 6.57 -11.45 -9.82
CA LYS A 65 6.19 -10.83 -11.10
C LYS A 65 7.37 -11.00 -12.11
N PRO A 66 7.62 -10.11 -13.09
CA PRO A 66 8.82 -10.21 -13.93
C PRO A 66 10.12 -10.34 -13.11
N PRO A 67 11.07 -11.18 -13.56
CA PRO A 67 12.26 -11.55 -12.79
C PRO A 67 13.26 -10.42 -12.56
N ASP A 68 13.10 -9.28 -13.23
CA ASP A 68 13.92 -8.06 -13.11
C ASP A 68 13.40 -7.09 -12.03
N ARG A 69 12.27 -7.40 -11.37
CA ARG A 69 11.67 -6.55 -10.33
C ARG A 69 12.44 -6.53 -9.02
N ALA A 70 13.21 -7.57 -8.73
CA ALA A 70 14.00 -7.68 -7.51
C ALA A 70 15.31 -8.42 -7.80
N PRO A 71 16.41 -8.14 -7.06
CA PRO A 71 17.63 -8.92 -7.18
C PRO A 71 17.39 -10.41 -6.93
N ALA A 72 18.20 -11.27 -7.56
CA ALA A 72 18.07 -12.71 -7.40
C ALA A 72 18.09 -13.11 -5.91
N ARG A 73 17.19 -14.01 -5.52
CA ARG A 73 17.00 -14.53 -4.15
C ARG A 73 16.47 -13.53 -3.12
N HIS A 74 16.31 -12.26 -3.48
CA HIS A 74 15.73 -11.23 -2.61
C HIS A 74 14.20 -11.25 -2.67
N GLY A 75 13.59 -10.74 -1.61
CA GLY A 75 12.16 -10.47 -1.54
C GLY A 75 11.89 -9.00 -1.80
N LEU A 76 10.86 -8.73 -2.59
CA LEU A 76 10.23 -7.40 -2.69
C LEU A 76 8.73 -7.57 -2.51
N LEU A 77 8.14 -6.75 -1.64
CA LEU A 77 6.72 -6.71 -1.35
C LEU A 77 6.20 -5.29 -1.50
N SER A 78 4.98 -5.16 -2.02
CA SER A 78 4.20 -3.92 -1.91
C SER A 78 2.99 -4.22 -1.04
N VAL A 79 2.92 -3.60 0.13
CA VAL A 79 1.84 -3.79 1.10
C VAL A 79 0.92 -2.59 1.02
N LEU A 80 -0.34 -2.82 0.67
CA LEU A 80 -1.35 -1.77 0.52
C LEU A 80 -2.28 -1.80 1.73
N TRP A 81 -2.42 -0.62 2.32
CA TRP A 81 -3.37 -0.38 3.39
C TRP A 81 -4.80 -0.34 2.84
N GLU A 82 -5.74 -0.75 3.67
CA GLU A 82 -7.18 -0.57 3.41
C GLU A 82 -7.50 0.94 3.30
N THR A 83 -8.56 1.32 2.59
CA THR A 83 -8.89 2.72 2.28
C THR A 83 -9.15 3.55 3.53
N ASP A 84 -10.04 3.09 4.42
CA ASP A 84 -10.36 3.80 5.65
C ASP A 84 -9.15 3.76 6.61
N ALA A 85 -8.41 2.66 6.62
CA ALA A 85 -7.16 2.55 7.37
C ALA A 85 -6.09 3.53 6.89
N SER A 86 -5.95 3.70 5.58
CA SER A 86 -5.06 4.68 4.95
C SER A 86 -5.41 6.08 5.41
N GLY A 87 -6.71 6.43 5.44
CA GLY A 87 -7.17 7.72 5.97
C GLY A 87 -6.79 7.95 7.43
N ARG A 88 -6.87 6.91 8.28
CA ARG A 88 -6.49 7.01 9.71
C ARG A 88 -4.99 7.19 9.94
N VAL A 89 -4.15 6.61 9.08
CA VAL A 89 -2.69 6.67 9.26
C VAL A 89 -2.03 7.76 8.44
N MET A 90 -2.82 8.58 7.73
CA MET A 90 -2.33 9.53 6.74
C MET A 90 -1.30 10.51 7.31
N GLU A 91 -1.56 10.97 8.53
CA GLU A 91 -0.78 11.96 9.26
C GLU A 91 0.23 11.34 10.23
N LEU A 92 0.32 10.00 10.28
CA LEU A 92 1.28 9.34 11.16
C LEU A 92 2.71 9.47 10.59
N PRO A 93 3.73 9.45 11.47
CA PRO A 93 5.12 9.25 11.08
C PRO A 93 5.32 7.95 10.29
N ASP A 94 6.23 7.96 9.30
CA ASP A 94 6.48 6.80 8.43
C ASP A 94 6.92 5.56 9.22
N ASP A 95 7.69 5.73 10.29
CA ASP A 95 8.16 4.65 11.16
C ASP A 95 7.01 3.94 11.89
N GLU A 96 5.97 4.68 12.30
CA GLU A 96 4.76 4.07 12.87
C GLU A 96 3.97 3.27 11.83
N ILE A 97 3.85 3.79 10.61
CA ILE A 97 3.19 3.10 9.49
C ILE A 97 3.97 1.82 9.15
N VAL A 98 5.31 1.91 9.09
CA VAL A 98 6.19 0.76 8.85
C VAL A 98 6.02 -0.27 9.95
N ALA A 99 6.06 0.11 11.22
CA ALA A 99 5.92 -0.82 12.33
C ALA A 99 4.61 -1.63 12.23
N LYS A 100 3.48 -0.96 12.01
CA LYS A 100 2.16 -1.59 11.84
C LYS A 100 2.09 -2.49 10.60
N THR A 101 2.68 -2.05 9.49
CA THR A 101 2.79 -2.86 8.26
C THR A 101 3.57 -4.15 8.53
N MET A 102 4.69 -4.03 9.25
CA MET A 102 5.57 -5.15 9.53
C MET A 102 4.93 -6.20 10.43
N ASP A 103 4.00 -5.81 11.32
CA ASP A 103 3.22 -6.78 12.10
C ASP A 103 2.47 -7.76 11.18
N THR A 104 1.78 -7.25 10.16
CA THR A 104 1.09 -8.10 9.16
C THR A 104 2.10 -8.91 8.33
N VAL A 105 3.16 -8.27 7.81
CA VAL A 105 4.17 -8.95 6.99
C VAL A 105 4.82 -10.11 7.76
N TYR A 106 5.13 -9.94 9.04
CA TYR A 106 5.76 -10.98 9.84
C TYR A 106 4.78 -12.02 10.39
N ALA A 107 3.49 -11.71 10.49
CA ALA A 107 2.45 -12.70 10.73
C ALA A 107 2.29 -13.62 9.51
N THR A 108 2.24 -13.05 8.30
CA THR A 108 2.08 -13.79 7.05
C THR A 108 3.34 -14.51 6.59
N CYS A 109 4.50 -13.86 6.74
CA CYS A 109 5.81 -14.36 6.30
C CYS A 109 6.84 -14.33 7.46
N PRO A 110 6.70 -15.17 8.49
CA PRO A 110 7.54 -15.11 9.70
C PRO A 110 9.05 -15.21 9.43
N LYS A 111 9.44 -15.91 8.36
CA LYS A 111 10.83 -16.12 7.96
C LYS A 111 11.52 -14.86 7.41
N LEU A 112 10.81 -13.75 7.26
CA LEU A 112 11.41 -12.45 6.89
C LEU A 112 11.97 -11.68 8.08
N ARG A 113 11.63 -12.06 9.32
CA ARG A 113 12.18 -11.40 10.51
C ARG A 113 13.71 -11.43 10.47
N GLY A 114 14.33 -10.27 10.65
CA GLY A 114 15.80 -10.11 10.58
C GLY A 114 16.39 -10.11 9.18
N HIS A 115 15.56 -10.16 8.12
CA HIS A 115 16.02 -10.14 6.73
C HIS A 115 15.56 -8.91 5.94
N VAL A 116 14.78 -8.02 6.54
CA VAL A 116 14.30 -6.78 5.90
C VAL A 116 15.42 -5.74 5.94
N GLU A 117 15.76 -5.19 4.77
CA GLU A 117 16.86 -4.21 4.63
C GLU A 117 16.35 -2.79 4.43
N PHE A 118 15.19 -2.65 3.80
CA PHE A 118 14.59 -1.33 3.56
C PHE A 118 13.08 -1.39 3.58
N THR A 119 12.49 -0.26 3.95
CA THR A 119 11.06 0.02 3.82
C THR A 119 10.89 1.41 3.24
N HIS A 120 9.82 1.63 2.50
CA HIS A 120 9.47 2.94 1.94
C HIS A 120 7.97 3.13 1.96
N VAL A 121 7.51 4.22 2.56
CA VAL A 121 6.08 4.59 2.60
C VAL A 121 5.78 5.52 1.44
N THR A 122 4.69 5.25 0.72
CA THR A 122 4.12 6.14 -0.29
C THR A 122 2.69 6.48 0.13
N ARG A 123 2.37 7.78 0.07
CA ARG A 123 1.10 8.37 0.47
C ARG A 123 0.72 9.53 -0.45
#